data_AF-R9GX69-F1
#
_entry.id   AF-R9GX69-F1
#
_cell.length_a   1.000
_cell.length_b   1.000
_cell.length_c   1.000
_cell.angle_alpha   90.00
_cell.angle_beta   90.00
_cell.angle_gamma   90.00
#
_symmetry.space_group_name_H-M   'P 1'
#
loop_
_entity.id
_entity.type
_entity.pdbx_description
1 polymer ?
#
loop_
_entity_poly.entity_id
_entity_poly.type
_entity_poly.pdbx_seq_one_letter_code
_entity_poly.pdbx_strand_id
1 'polypeptide(L)' 'MSFSGSLVTNNDGSKHHLIGISTDIKVKRKTEGIKQQKDQVFETASIDAIK' A
#
# COMPACT_ATOMS: atom_id res chain seq x y z
N MET A 1 23.86 -19.77 4.50
CA MET A 1 22.52 -19.78 3.87
C MET A 1 21.55 -19.12 4.83
N SER A 2 20.95 -17.99 4.46
CA SER A 2 19.86 -17.39 5.24
C SER A 2 18.54 -17.98 4.76
N PHE A 3 17.75 -18.52 5.69
CA PHE A 3 16.42 -19.07 5.44
C PHE A 3 15.39 -18.06 5.95
N SER A 4 14.50 -17.57 5.07
CA SER A 4 13.52 -16.53 5.41
C SER A 4 12.26 -17.07 6.11
N GLY A 5 12.21 -18.37 6.44
CA GLY A 5 11.03 -19.01 7.04
C GLY A 5 10.06 -19.58 5.99
N SER A 6 8.76 -19.45 6.25
CA SER A 6 7.68 -20.02 5.43
C SER A 6 7.32 -19.15 4.22
N LEU A 7 7.07 -19.79 3.06
CA LEU A 7 6.54 -19.12 1.87
C LEU A 7 5.07 -18.76 2.08
N VAL A 8 4.77 -17.48 2.28
CA VAL A 8 3.39 -16.98 2.31
C VAL A 8 2.89 -16.76 0.88
N THR A 9 1.75 -17.36 0.58
CA THR A 9 1.00 -17.21 -0.68
C THR A 9 -0.29 -16.43 -0.41
N ASN A 10 -0.75 -15.70 -1.42
CA ASN A 10 -2.05 -15.05 -1.41
C ASN A 10 -3.17 -16.10 -1.66
N ASN A 11 -4.43 -15.74 -1.41
CA ASN A 11 -5.56 -16.64 -1.60
C ASN A 11 -5.75 -17.11 -3.06
N ASP A 12 -5.25 -16.33 -4.02
CA ASP A 12 -5.24 -16.67 -5.46
C ASP A 12 -4.04 -17.55 -5.88
N GLY A 13 -3.19 -17.94 -4.92
CA GLY A 13 -1.96 -18.70 -5.17
C GLY A 13 -0.77 -17.88 -5.64
N SER A 14 -0.90 -16.55 -5.82
CA SER A 14 0.23 -15.68 -6.15
C SER A 14 1.21 -15.54 -4.96
N LYS A 15 2.48 -15.23 -5.25
CA LYS A 15 3.51 -15.08 -4.22
C LYS A 15 3.38 -13.74 -3.52
N HIS A 16 3.22 -13.76 -2.19
CA HIS A 16 3.17 -12.54 -1.38
C HIS A 16 4.57 -11.94 -1.17
N HIS A 17 5.54 -12.80 -0.85
CA HIS A 17 6.92 -12.38 -0.61
C HIS A 17 7.64 -12.01 -1.92
N LEU A 18 8.47 -10.96 -1.86
CA LEU A 18 9.29 -10.35 -2.93
C LEU A 18 8.58 -9.36 -3.87
N ILE A 19 7.29 -9.51 -4.15
CA ILE A 19 6.58 -8.62 -5.10
C ILE A 19 5.83 -7.50 -4.37
N GLY A 20 5.43 -7.74 -3.12
CA GLY A 20 4.60 -6.82 -2.36
C GLY A 20 3.15 -6.82 -2.83
N ILE A 21 2.38 -5.85 -2.36
CA ILE A 21 0.96 -5.71 -2.68
C ILE A 21 0.81 -4.50 -3.60
N SER A 22 0.09 -4.67 -4.72
CA SER A 22 -0.36 -3.52 -5.52
C SER A 22 -1.59 -2.93 -4.87
N THR A 23 -1.58 -1.62 -4.62
CA THR A 23 -2.76 -0.90 -4.13
C THR A 23 -3.69 -0.55 -5.29
N ASP A 24 -4.99 -0.52 -5.02
CA ASP A 24 -6.00 -0.08 -5.99
C ASP A 24 -5.85 1.42 -6.30
N ILE A 25 -5.55 2.21 -5.28
CA ILE A 25 -5.34 3.66 -5.39
C ILE A 25 -3.88 3.97 -5.07
N LYS A 26 -3.21 4.70 -5.96
CA LYS A 26 -1.82 5.19 -5.77
C LYS A 26 -1.83 6.65 -5.35
N VAL A 27 -1.62 6.90 -4.06
CA VAL A 27 -1.51 8.28 -3.54
C VAL A 27 -0.04 8.63 -3.27
N LYS A 28 0.45 9.72 -3.87
CA LYS A 28 1.80 10.22 -3.60
C LYS A 28 1.83 10.93 -2.25
N ARG A 29 2.72 10.52 -1.35
CA ARG A 29 2.98 11.24 -0.10
C ARG A 29 3.62 12.59 -0.45
N LYS A 30 2.97 13.69 -0.05
CA LYS A 30 3.55 15.03 -0.10
C LYS A 30 3.90 15.47 1.32
N THR A 31 5.07 16.07 1.50
CA THR A 31 5.50 16.61 2.80
C THR A 31 4.65 17.80 3.25
N GLU A 32 3.94 18.44 2.31
CA GLU A 32 3.02 19.55 2.55
C GLU A 32 1.85 19.16 3.46
N GLY A 33 1.27 17.96 3.28
CA GLY A 33 0.19 17.47 4.14
C GLY A 33 0.64 17.29 5.59
N ILE A 34 1.86 16.78 5.78
CA ILE A 34 2.47 16.61 7.11
C ILE A 34 2.64 17.98 7.80
N LYS A 35 3.13 18.99 7.07
CA LYS A 35 3.30 20.36 7.60
C LYS A 35 1.97 21.01 8.01
N GLN A 36 0.88 20.63 7.36
CA GLN A 36 -0.47 21.17 7.60
C GLN A 36 -1.29 20.32 8.58
N GLN A 37 -0.70 19.26 9.18
CA GLN A 37 -1.42 18.29 10.00
C GLN A 37 -2.65 17.66 9.30
N LYS A 38 -2.58 17.48 7.97
CA LYS A 38 -3.64 16.86 7.17
C LYS A 38 -3.20 15.49 6.66
N ASP A 39 -4.13 14.54 6.68
CA ASP A 39 -3.92 13.23 6.08
C ASP A 39 -4.38 13.22 4.61
N GLN A 40 -3.53 13.76 3.75
CA GLN A 40 -3.75 13.78 2.31
C GLN A 40 -3.87 12.38 1.69
N VAL A 41 -3.28 11.36 2.32
CA VAL A 41 -3.34 9.98 1.82
C VAL A 41 -4.77 9.47 1.99
N PHE A 42 -5.31 9.62 3.20
CA PHE A 42 -6.67 9.22 3.51
C PHE A 42 -7.72 10.01 2.73
N GLU A 43 -7.59 11.34 2.66
CA GLU A 43 -8.53 12.21 1.94
C GLU A 43 -8.61 11.84 0.45
N THR A 44 -7.45 11.68 -0.21
CA THR A 44 -7.41 11.33 -1.64
C THR A 44 -7.96 9.93 -1.89
N ALA A 45 -7.58 8.95 -1.07
CA ALA A 45 -8.08 7.58 -1.20
C ALA A 45 -9.60 7.51 -1.01
N SER A 46 -10.16 8.29 -0.07
CA SER A 46 -11.60 8.31 0.18
C SER A 46 -12.39 8.89 -0.99
N ILE A 47 -11.87 9.94 -1.64
CA ILE A 47 -12.52 10.55 -2.81
C ILE A 47 -12.47 9.60 -4.01
N ASP A 48 -11.32 9.00 -4.28
CA ASP A 48 -11.16 8.12 -5.44
C ASP A 48 -11.86 6.77 -5.27
N ALA A 49 -12.09 6.30 -4.04
CA ALA A 49 -12.84 5.07 -3.77
C ALA A 49 -14.35 5.19 -4.07
N ILE A 50 -14.89 6.42 -4.19
CA ILE A 50 -16.32 6.68 -4.45
C ILE A 50 -16.62 6.87 -5.95
N LYS A 51 -15.60 7.11 -6.78
CA LYS A 51 -15.74 7.25 -8.24
C LYS A 51 -15.95 5.91 -8.92
#